data_AF-A0A2E3D7T4-F1
#
_entry.id   AF-A0A2E3D7T4-F1
#
_cell.length_a   1.000
_cell.length_b   1.000
_cell.length_c   1.000
_cell.angle_alpha   90.00
_cell.angle_beta   90.00
_cell.angle_gamma   90.00
#
_symmetry.space_group_name_H-M   'P 1'
#
loop_
_entity.id
_entity.type
_entity.pdbx_description
1 polymer ?
#
loop_
_entity_poly.entity_id
_entity_poly.type
_entity_poly.pdbx_seq_one_letter_code
_entity_poly.pdbx_strand_id
1 'polypeptide(L)' 'MRFDNIESFLWMDGVGLFVWSSYFITLAVLTLNLLIPYLKKKRIKKEIREASEN' A
#
# COMPACT_ATOMS: atom_id res chain seq x y z
N MET A 1 -25.25 -18.22 11.83
CA MET A 1 -25.80 -16.95 11.31
C MET A 1 -25.46 -16.90 9.84
N ARG A 2 -26.46 -16.80 8.97
CA ARG A 2 -26.28 -16.72 7.52
C ARG A 2 -25.89 -15.28 7.21
N PHE A 3 -24.81 -15.05 6.47
CA PHE A 3 -24.42 -13.72 6.02
C PHE A 3 -25.41 -13.31 4.92
N ASP A 4 -26.61 -12.85 5.32
CA ASP A 4 -27.70 -12.61 4.37
C ASP A 4 -27.43 -11.40 3.47
N ASN A 5 -26.44 -10.54 3.78
CA ASN A 5 -26.07 -9.37 2.98
C ASN A 5 -24.57 -9.00 3.09
N ILE A 6 -23.97 -8.57 1.96
CA ILE A 6 -22.61 -8.02 1.87
C ILE A 6 -22.43 -6.81 2.80
N GLU A 7 -23.50 -6.04 3.02
CA GLU A 7 -23.51 -4.88 3.90
C GLU A 7 -23.23 -5.25 5.36
N SER A 8 -23.79 -6.36 5.85
CA SER A 8 -23.53 -6.86 7.21
C SER A 8 -22.08 -7.34 7.39
N PHE A 9 -21.45 -7.77 6.30
CA PHE A 9 -20.03 -8.16 6.27
C PHE A 9 -19.10 -6.94 6.22
N LEU A 10 -19.52 -5.85 5.59
CA LEU A 10 -18.77 -4.58 5.56
C LEU A 10 -18.88 -3.82 6.89
N TRP A 11 -20.06 -3.84 7.50
CA TRP A 11 -20.31 -3.09 8.72
C TRP A 11 -19.90 -3.87 9.98
N MET A 12 -19.80 -5.22 9.93
CA MET A 12 -19.44 -6.10 11.05
C MET A 12 -19.93 -5.54 12.40
N ASP A 13 -21.23 -5.30 12.52
CA ASP A 13 -21.85 -4.82 13.77
C ASP A 13 -21.24 -3.50 14.35
N GLY A 14 -20.72 -2.63 13.48
CA GLY A 14 -20.15 -1.33 13.83
C GLY A 14 -18.62 -1.29 13.93
N VAL A 15 -17.94 -2.43 13.96
CA VAL A 15 -16.45 -2.48 13.99
C VAL A 15 -15.81 -2.54 12.60
N GLY A 16 -16.60 -2.75 11.55
CA GLY A 16 -16.10 -2.85 10.18
C GLY A 16 -15.26 -1.65 9.74
N LEU A 17 -15.65 -0.42 10.12
CA LEU A 17 -14.91 0.80 9.78
C LEU A 17 -13.46 0.77 10.28
N PHE A 18 -13.22 0.25 11.50
CA PHE A 18 -11.88 0.13 12.07
C PHE A 18 -11.04 -0.91 11.34
N VAL A 19 -11.66 -2.03 10.96
CA VAL A 19 -11.01 -3.12 10.21
C VAL A 19 -10.61 -2.67 8.81
N TRP A 20 -11.50 -2.00 8.09
CA TRP A 20 -11.19 -1.44 6.78
C TRP A 20 -10.12 -0.35 6.85
N SER A 21 -10.16 0.49 7.88
CA SER A 21 -9.13 1.52 8.11
C SER A 21 -7.75 0.91 8.36
N SER A 22 -7.65 -0.15 9.17
CA SER A 22 -6.38 -0.84 9.42
C SER A 22 -5.85 -1.51 8.14
N TYR A 23 -6.71 -2.19 7.37
CA TYR A 23 -6.33 -2.73 6.07
C TYR A 23 -5.85 -1.65 5.10
N PHE A 24 -6.53 -0.50 5.05
CA PHE A 24 -6.16 0.62 4.18
C PHE A 24 -4.78 1.19 4.56
N ILE A 25 -4.53 1.39 5.86
CA ILE A 25 -3.24 1.87 6.36
C ILE A 25 -2.13 0.85 6.05
N THR A 26 -2.36 -0.43 6.30
CA THR A 26 -1.40 -1.48 5.98
C THR A 26 -1.08 -1.51 4.49
N LEU A 27 -2.11 -1.44 3.63
CA LEU A 27 -1.94 -1.40 2.18
C LEU A 27 -1.15 -0.17 1.74
N ALA A 28 -1.44 1.01 2.31
CA ALA A 28 -0.71 2.24 2.03
C ALA A 28 0.78 2.12 2.41
N VAL A 29 1.08 1.59 3.61
CA VAL A 29 2.46 1.39 4.08
C VAL A 29 3.21 0.41 3.17
N LEU A 30 2.59 -0.72 2.82
CA LEU A 30 3.19 -1.69 1.89
C LEU A 30 3.44 -1.08 0.51
N THR A 31 2.46 -0.34 0.00
CA THR A 31 2.57 0.33 -1.30
C THR A 31 3.73 1.32 -1.29
N LEU A 32 3.82 2.18 -0.28
CA LEU A 32 4.93 3.14 -0.15
C LEU A 32 6.28 2.43 0.00
N ASN A 33 6.33 1.35 0.77
CA ASN A 33 7.56 0.56 0.95
C ASN A 33 8.05 -0.05 -0.37
N LEU A 34 7.14 -0.40 -1.29
CA LEU A 34 7.45 -0.86 -2.64
C LEU A 34 7.74 0.29 -3.63
N LEU A 35 6.99 1.39 -3.54
CA LEU A 35 7.09 2.53 -4.46
C LEU A 35 8.42 3.28 -4.29
N ILE A 36 8.82 3.54 -3.05
CA ILE A 36 10.04 4.28 -2.72
C ILE A 36 11.30 3.64 -3.36
N PRO A 37 11.61 2.35 -3.17
CA PRO A 37 12.77 1.73 -3.79
C PRO A 37 12.64 1.65 -5.31
N TYR A 38 11.43 1.47 -5.84
CA TYR A 38 11.20 1.45 -7.29
C TYR A 38 11.55 2.80 -7.94
N LEU A 39 11.13 3.91 -7.32
CA LEU A 39 11.45 5.26 -7.79
C LEU A 39 12.94 5.60 -7.58
N LYS A 40 13.55 5.19 -6.46
CA LYS A 40 14.98 5.41 -6.19
C LYS A 40 15.90 4.63 -7.13
N LYS A 41 15.52 3.40 -7.53
CA LYS A 41 16.29 2.62 -8.53
C LYS A 41 16.45 3.37 -9.86
N LYS A 42 15.48 4.19 -10.25
CA LYS A 42 15.61 5.03 -11.46
C LYS A 42 16.64 6.15 -11.29
N ARG A 43 16.77 6.72 -10.08
CA ARG A 43 17.74 7.79 -9.80
C ARG A 43 19.18 7.28 -9.75
N ILE A 44 19.44 6.20 -9.01
CA ILE A 44 20.82 5.69 -8.84
C ILE A 44 21.42 5.21 -10.17
N LYS A 45 20.63 4.59 -11.06
CA LYS A 45 21.11 4.21 -12.39
C LYS A 45 21.53 5.41 -13.25
N LYS A 46 20.88 6.56 -13.07
CA LYS A 46 21.21 7.79 -13.79
C LYS A 46 22.52 8.38 -13.26
N GLU A 47 22.66 8.49 -11.94
CA GLU A 47 23.86 9.03 -11.28
C GLU A 47 25.12 8.20 -11.55
N ILE A 48 25.02 6.86 -11.54
CA ILE A 48 26.17 5.99 -11.83
C ILE A 48 26.65 6.15 -13.28
N ARG A 49 25.74 6.33 -14.24
CA ARG A 49 26.11 6.52 -15.65
C ARG A 49 26.82 7.85 -15.88
N GLU A 50 26.30 8.93 -15.29
CA GLU A 50 26.89 10.27 -15.38
C GLU A 50 28.27 10.36 -14.69
N ALA A 51 28.48 9.59 -13.61
CA ALA A 51 29.77 9.51 -12.93
C ALA A 51 30.82 8.64 -13.66
N SER A 52 30.41 7.75 -14.57
CA SER A 52 31.32 6.93 -15.38
C SER A 52 31.74 7.57 -16.72
N GLU A 53 31.04 8.61 -17.16
CA GLU A 53 31.31 9.34 -18.41
C GLU A 53 32.15 10.62 -18.20
N ASN A 54 32.43 11.05 -16.96
CA ASN A 54 33.38 12.13 -16.61
C ASN A 54 34.69 11.56 -16.06
#